data_AF-A0A838Q8F1-F1
#
_entry.id   AF-A0A838Q8F1-F1
#
_cell.length_a   1.000
_cell.length_b   1.000
_cell.length_c   1.000
_cell.angle_alpha   90.00
_cell.angle_beta   90.00
_cell.angle_gamma   90.00
#
_symmetry.space_group_name_H-M   'P 1'
#
loop_
_entity.id
_entity.type
_entity.pdbx_description
1 polymer ?
#
loop_
_entity_poly.entity_id
_entity_poly.type
_entity_poly.pdbx_seq_one_letter_code
_entity_poly.pdbx_strand_id
1 'polypeptide(L)' 'MQIIVVGAGAIGSLYGAKLARESDVILVGQPDHVSAINAGGLIIEGLEPQTIRIPAATR' A
#
# COMPACT_ATOMS: atom_id res chain seq x y z
N MET A 1 -13.74 -5.56 5.00
CA MET A 1 -14.01 -5.82 3.56
C MET A 1 -12.71 -6.21 2.90
N GLN A 2 -12.73 -6.99 1.80
CA GLN A 2 -11.52 -7.30 1.02
C GLN A 2 -11.41 -6.32 -0.15
N ILE A 3 -10.31 -5.59 -0.27
CA ILE A 3 -10.11 -4.56 -1.29
C ILE A 3 -8.78 -4.79 -2.00
N ILE A 4 -8.81 -4.83 -3.33
CA ILE A 4 -7.60 -4.84 -4.16
C ILE A 4 -7.46 -3.48 -4.82
N VAL A 5 -6.34 -2.81 -4.57
CA VAL A 5 -6.00 -1.54 -5.22
C VAL A 5 -5.05 -1.83 -6.37
N VAL A 6 -5.59 -1.80 -7.59
CA VAL A 6 -4.78 -1.97 -8.81
C VAL A 6 -4.13 -0.63 -9.16
N GLY A 7 -2.82 -0.56 -8.99
CA GLY A 7 -2.02 0.65 -9.21
C GLY A 7 -1.42 1.22 -7.93
N ALA A 8 -0.43 0.54 -7.35
CA ALA A 8 0.36 1.02 -6.20
C ALA A 8 1.35 2.12 -6.62
N GLY A 9 0.87 3.20 -7.26
CA GLY A 9 1.58 4.46 -7.43
C GLY A 9 1.29 5.41 -6.26
N ALA A 10 1.56 6.71 -6.42
CA ALA A 10 1.37 7.70 -5.35
C ALA A 10 -0.03 7.67 -4.71
N ILE A 11 -1.09 7.85 -5.53
CA ILE A 11 -2.48 7.91 -5.03
C ILE A 11 -2.98 6.54 -4.54
N GLY A 12 -2.69 5.48 -5.29
CA GLY A 12 -3.12 4.12 -4.92
C GLY A 12 -2.51 3.66 -3.61
N SER A 13 -1.23 3.96 -3.37
CA SER A 13 -0.58 3.70 -2.09
C SER A 13 -1.17 4.54 -0.96
N LEU A 14 -1.40 5.84 -1.16
CA LEU A 14 -1.99 6.70 -0.13
C LEU A 14 -3.38 6.23 0.29
N TYR A 15 -4.27 5.97 -0.66
CA TYR A 15 -5.62 5.50 -0.35
C TYR A 15 -5.62 4.04 0.13
N GLY A 16 -4.74 3.19 -0.40
CA GLY A 16 -4.55 1.84 0.12
C GLY A 16 -4.14 1.84 1.60
N ALA A 17 -3.23 2.75 1.99
CA ALA A 17 -2.85 2.96 3.39
C ALA A 17 -4.03 3.42 4.25
N LYS A 18 -4.84 4.38 3.77
CA LYS A 18 -6.02 4.86 4.50
C LYS A 18 -7.09 3.77 4.65
N LEU A 19 -7.36 3.02 3.58
CA LEU A 19 -8.35 1.93 3.58
C LEU A 19 -7.93 0.77 4.48
N ALA A 20 -6.62 0.50 4.59
CA ALA A 20 -6.08 -0.58 5.43
C ALA A 20 -6.34 -0.40 6.92
N ARG A 21 -6.81 0.78 7.36
CA ARG A 21 -7.23 1.03 8.75
C ARG A 21 -8.48 0.27 9.14
N GLU A 22 -9.36 -0.02 8.18
CA GLU A 22 -10.67 -0.63 8.44
C GLU A 22 -11.00 -1.81 7.50
N SER A 23 -10.09 -2.15 6.59
CA SER A 23 -10.30 -3.20 5.59
C SER A 23 -9.02 -3.95 5.28
N ASP A 24 -9.16 -5.18 4.81
CA ASP A 24 -8.03 -5.97 4.34
C ASP A 24 -7.71 -5.54 2.91
N VAL A 25 -6.56 -4.89 2.74
CA VAL A 25 -6.14 -4.30 1.47
C VAL A 25 -4.96 -5.08 0.90
N ILE A 26 -4.99 -5.32 -0.41
CA ILE A 26 -3.82 -5.76 -1.19
C ILE A 26 -3.50 -4.69 -2.23
N LEU A 27 -2.25 -4.23 -2.23
CA LEU A 27 -1.74 -3.31 -3.26
C LEU A 27 -1.17 -4.10 -4.44
N VAL A 28 -1.57 -3.76 -5.66
CA VAL A 28 -0.98 -4.34 -6.88
C VAL A 28 -0.18 -3.29 -7.62
N GLY A 29 1.11 -3.54 -7.85
CA GLY A 29 2.01 -2.52 -8.40
C GLY A 29 3.25 -3.06 -9.10
N GLN A 30 4.18 -2.14 -9.35
CA GLN A 30 5.46 -2.43 -10.01
C GLN A 30 6.39 -3.21 -9.06
N PRO A 31 7.19 -4.18 -9.56
CA PRO A 31 7.96 -5.09 -8.71
C PRO A 31 8.85 -4.41 -7.67
N ASP A 32 9.54 -3.34 -8.03
CA ASP A 32 10.45 -2.63 -7.12
C ASP A 32 9.70 -2.01 -5.93
N HIS A 33 8.55 -1.38 -6.19
CA HIS A 33 7.73 -0.79 -5.14
C HIS A 33 7.08 -1.87 -4.27
N VAL A 34 6.59 -2.96 -4.87
CA VAL A 34 6.03 -4.11 -4.16
C VAL A 34 7.08 -4.73 -3.23
N SER A 35 8.30 -4.93 -3.73
CA SER A 35 9.42 -5.45 -2.95
C SER A 35 9.76 -4.54 -1.77
N ALA A 36 9.84 -3.22 -2.00
CA ALA A 36 10.08 -2.24 -0.94
C ALA A 36 8.97 -2.26 0.13
N ILE A 37 7.70 -2.31 -0.28
CA ILE A 37 6.55 -2.41 0.65
C ILE A 37 6.62 -3.70 1.45
N ASN A 38 6.89 -4.84 0.81
CA ASN A 38 6.94 -6.13 1.50
C ASN A 38 8.14 -6.24 2.47
N ALA A 39 9.27 -5.57 2.17
CA ALA A 39 10.44 -5.56 3.04
C ALA A 39 10.34 -4.56 4.20
N GLY A 40 9.83 -3.35 3.95
CA GLY A 40 9.87 -2.23 4.89
C GLY A 40 8.50 -1.71 5.36
N GLY A 41 7.40 -2.21 4.80
CA GLY A 41 6.09 -1.59 4.89
C GLY A 41 5.92 -0.43 3.89
N LEU A 42 4.68 0.02 3.73
CA LEU A 42 4.38 1.24 2.98
C LEU A 42 4.56 2.45 3.90
N ILE A 43 5.49 3.32 3.53
CA ILE A 43 5.80 4.55 4.26
C ILE A 43 5.05 5.71 3.61
N ILE A 44 4.26 6.42 4.41
CA ILE A 44 3.60 7.67 4.05
C ILE A 44 4.25 8.78 4.88
N GLU A 45 4.62 9.86 4.20
CA GLU A 45 5.21 11.07 4.80
C GLU A 45 4.29 12.28 4.56
N GLY A 46 4.53 13.39 5.26
CA GLY A 46 3.79 14.64 5.10
C GLY A 46 2.75 14.86 6.19
N LEU A 47 1.50 15.13 5.80
CA LEU A 47 0.43 15.55 6.73
C LEU A 47 0.03 14.45 7.72
N GLU A 48 0.02 13.19 7.28
CA GLU A 48 -0.37 12.03 8.09
C GLU A 48 0.71 10.95 8.02
N PRO A 49 1.87 11.17 8.66
CA PRO A 49 3.01 10.27 8.54
C PRO A 49 2.71 8.94 9.24
N GLN A 50 2.93 7.84 8.52
CA GLN A 50 2.71 6.50 9.05
C GLN A 50 3.48 5.46 8.22
N THR A 51 3.87 4.36 8.87
CA THR A 51 4.36 3.17 8.18
C THR A 51 3.38 2.06 8.44
N ILE A 52 2.80 1.50 7.38
CA ILE A 52 1.81 0.43 7.48
C ILE A 52 2.33 -0.83 6.77
N ARG A 53 2.18 -1.98 7.42
CA ARG A 53 2.36 -3.28 6.76
C ARG A 53 1.09 -3.67 6.04
N ILE A 54 1.11 -3.54 4.71
CA ILE A 54 0.04 -3.95 3.81
C ILE A 54 0.63 -4.96 2.82
N PRO A 55 -0.03 -6.10 2.57
CA PRO A 55 0.37 -7.02 1.53
C PRO A 55 0.43 -6.33 0.16
N ALA A 56 1.53 -6.52 -0.56
CA ALA A 56 1.68 -6.04 -1.92
C ALA A 56 2.04 -7.20 -2.87
N ALA A 57 1.47 -7.16 -4.08
CA ALA A 57 1.68 -8.15 -5.13
C ALA A 57 1.99 -7.47 -6.47
N THR A 58 2.67 -8.19 -7.36
CA THR A 58 2.86 -7.75 -8.75
C THR A 58 1.65 -8.16 -9.60
N ARG A 59 1.47 -7.51 -10.75
CA ARG A 59 0.54 -8.00 -11.78
C ARG A 59 1.00 -9.32 -12.38
#